data_AF-A0A3N2P5X6-F1
#
_entry.id   AF-A0A3N2P5X6-F1
#
_cell.length_a   1.000
_cell.length_b   1.000
_cell.length_c   1.000
_cell.angle_alpha   90.00
_cell.angle_beta   90.00
_cell.angle_gamma   90.00
#
_symmetry.space_group_name_H-M   'P 1'
#
loop_
_entity.id
_entity.type
_entity.pdbx_description
1 polymer ?
#
loop_
_entity_poly.entity_id
_entity_poly.type
_entity_poly.pdbx_seq_one_letter_code
_entity_poly.pdbx_strand_id
1 'polypeptide(L)'
;MFCVRAARAGDRWVDGKKNESIFCDPAPSALDEIGPPLLPAKPLPYLVPWDPGSDEIILVGSTRGDITSVSVTMFGQTATGSVHPLPATRGRQVGAYAVWLPRSGPDRDGMKLSDITAVIGRNAAGDIVAHL
;
A
#
# COMPACT_ATOMS: atom_id res chain seq x y z
N MET A 1 1.72 6.14 12.86
CA MET A 1 2.95 5.63 12.21
C MET A 1 2.55 4.36 11.47
N PHE A 2 2.78 4.29 10.16
CA PHE A 2 2.61 3.06 9.37
C PHE A 2 3.97 2.42 9.22
N CYS A 3 4.11 1.19 9.70
CA CYS A 3 5.34 0.43 9.57
C CYS A 3 5.11 -0.74 8.62
N VAL A 4 5.93 -0.83 7.57
CA VAL A 4 5.94 -1.96 6.66
C VAL A 4 7.05 -2.90 7.11
N ARG A 5 6.68 -4.17 7.30
CA ARG A 5 7.61 -5.26 7.57
C ARG A 5 7.47 -6.30 6.47
N ALA A 6 8.57 -6.59 5.79
CA ALA A 6 8.63 -7.73 4.88
C ALA A 6 9.13 -8.96 5.64
N ALA A 7 8.37 -10.06 5.61
CA ALA A 7 8.77 -11.35 6.16
C ALA A 7 8.71 -12.42 5.07
N ARG A 8 9.64 -13.39 5.08
CA ARG A 8 9.60 -14.54 4.17
C ARG A 8 8.39 -15.41 4.49
N ALA A 9 7.61 -15.76 3.46
CA ALA A 9 6.74 -16.93 3.48
C ALA A 9 7.53 -18.12 2.89
N GLY A 10 8.33 -18.79 3.71
CA GLY A 10 9.06 -19.99 3.29
C GLY A 10 9.62 -20.76 4.47
N ASP A 11 9.53 -22.09 4.44
CA ASP A 11 9.76 -23.06 5.53
C ASP A 11 11.20 -23.14 6.09
N ARG A 12 12.05 -22.15 5.86
CA ARG A 12 13.39 -22.08 6.48
C ARG A 12 13.47 -20.92 7.45
N TRP A 13 12.95 -21.18 8.65
CA TRP A 13 13.34 -20.48 9.86
C TRP A 13 14.83 -20.78 10.13
N VAL A 14 15.70 -19.87 9.70
CA VAL A 14 17.04 -19.77 10.25
C VAL A 14 16.96 -18.68 11.31
N ASP A 15 17.06 -19.11 12.56
CA ASP A 15 17.06 -18.27 13.74
C ASP A 15 18.23 -17.27 13.70
N GLY A 16 17.97 -16.04 14.14
CA GLY A 16 18.99 -15.00 14.29
C GLY A 16 18.81 -13.75 13.42
N LYS A 17 18.00 -12.80 13.92
CA LYS A 17 18.24 -11.34 13.91
C LYS A 17 19.03 -10.70 12.74
N LYS A 18 18.75 -11.03 11.47
CA LYS A 18 19.41 -10.35 10.33
C LYS A 18 18.51 -9.79 9.24
N ASN A 19 17.20 -10.06 9.24
CA ASN A 19 16.37 -9.78 8.06
C ASN A 19 15.07 -9.02 8.38
N GLU A 20 15.14 -7.99 9.22
CA GLU A 20 13.95 -7.20 9.59
C GLU A 20 14.15 -5.74 9.16
N SER A 21 13.90 -5.46 7.88
CA SER A 21 13.77 -4.09 7.40
C SER A 21 12.37 -3.59 7.78
N ILE A 22 12.31 -2.70 8.76
CA ILE A 22 11.09 -1.99 9.13
C ILE A 22 11.23 -0.57 8.59
N PHE A 23 10.38 -0.24 7.62
CA PHE A 23 10.23 1.14 7.14
C PHE A 23 9.00 1.72 7.80
N CYS A 24 9.17 2.80 8.57
CA CYS A 24 8.07 3.45 9.27
C CYS A 24 7.92 4.90 8.81
N ASP A 25 6.75 5.22 8.29
CA ASP A 25 6.36 6.57 7.93
C ASP A 25 5.32 7.12 8.92
N PRO A 26 5.27 8.44 9.17
CA PRO A 26 4.19 9.03 9.95
C PRO A 26 2.84 8.70 9.30
N ALA A 27 1.82 8.43 10.13
CA ALA A 27 0.49 8.22 9.59
C ALA A 27 -0.06 9.53 9.02
N PRO A 28 -0.74 9.50 7.87
CA PRO A 28 -1.43 10.69 7.36
C PRO A 28 -2.43 11.20 8.40
N SER A 29 -2.35 12.48 8.75
CA SER A 29 -3.23 13.11 9.75
C SER A 29 -4.71 13.04 9.37
N ALA A 30 -5.03 12.93 8.08
CA ALA A 30 -6.40 12.75 7.58
C ALA A 30 -7.08 11.47 8.10
N LEU A 31 -6.32 10.51 8.63
CA LEU A 31 -6.84 9.30 9.27
C LEU A 31 -7.28 9.50 10.73
N ASP A 32 -6.89 10.62 11.36
CA ASP A 32 -7.28 10.94 12.74
C ASP A 32 -8.69 11.52 12.86
N GLU A 33 -9.31 11.85 11.73
CA GLU A 33 -10.64 12.42 11.64
C GLU A 33 -11.69 11.33 11.31
N ILE A 34 -12.89 11.48 11.88
CA ILE A 34 -14.06 10.74 11.43
C ILE A 34 -14.59 11.44 10.18
N GLY A 35 -14.87 10.69 9.12
CA GLY A 35 -15.34 11.28 7.88
C GLY A 35 -15.65 10.26 6.79
N PRO A 36 -16.04 10.72 5.59
CA PRO A 36 -16.34 9.84 4.46
C PRO A 36 -15.10 9.03 4.02
N PRO A 37 -15.31 7.95 3.22
CA PRO A 37 -14.23 7.20 2.61
C PRO A 37 -13.19 8.10 1.95
N LEU A 38 -11.91 7.81 2.18
CA LEU A 38 -10.80 8.65 1.71
C LEU A 38 -9.54 7.81 1.45
N LEU A 39 -8.82 8.20 0.39
CA LEU A 39 -7.42 7.85 0.14
C LEU A 39 -6.56 9.05 0.55
N PRO A 40 -5.86 9.02 1.70
CA PRO A 40 -5.23 10.20 2.28
C PRO A 40 -3.97 10.66 1.53
N ALA A 41 -3.34 9.75 0.78
CA ALA A 41 -2.14 10.02 -0.03
C ALA A 41 -1.98 8.95 -1.11
N LYS A 42 -1.12 9.22 -2.09
CA LYS A 42 -0.60 8.17 -2.98
C LYS A 42 0.14 7.10 -2.16
N PRO A 43 0.04 5.81 -2.52
CA PRO A 43 0.77 4.77 -1.83
C PRO A 43 2.27 4.93 -2.05
N LEU A 44 3.05 4.58 -1.02
CA LEU A 44 4.50 4.69 -1.05
C LEU A 44 5.11 3.45 -1.72
N PRO A 45 6.04 3.63 -2.68
CA PRO A 45 6.75 2.53 -3.30
C PRO A 45 7.87 2.03 -2.40
N TYR A 46 7.96 0.71 -2.26
CA TYR A 46 9.09 0.03 -1.64
C TYR A 46 9.66 -0.99 -2.63
N LEU A 47 10.99 -1.08 -2.67
CA LEU A 47 11.66 -2.18 -3.36
C LEU A 47 11.37 -3.49 -2.64
N VAL A 48 11.30 -4.59 -3.40
CA VAL A 48 11.28 -5.93 -2.81
C VAL A 48 12.60 -6.11 -2.07
N PRO A 49 12.59 -6.24 -0.73
CA PRO A 49 13.83 -6.18 0.05
C PRO A 49 14.78 -7.36 -0.19
N TRP A 50 14.32 -8.41 -0.88
CA TRP A 50 15.04 -9.69 -0.98
C TRP A 50 15.41 -10.10 -2.42
N ASP A 51 15.06 -9.29 -3.42
CA ASP A 51 15.51 -9.48 -4.79
C ASP A 51 15.76 -8.12 -5.47
N PRO A 52 17.00 -7.59 -5.42
CA PRO A 52 17.35 -6.32 -6.05
C PRO A 52 17.26 -6.37 -7.59
N GLY A 53 17.13 -7.56 -8.19
CA GLY A 53 16.83 -7.76 -9.61
C GLY A 53 15.35 -7.97 -9.90
N SER A 54 14.47 -7.88 -8.90
CA SER A 54 13.03 -7.99 -9.11
C SER A 54 12.54 -6.78 -9.92
N ASP A 55 11.86 -7.10 -11.02
CA ASP A 55 11.10 -6.15 -11.83
C ASP A 55 9.74 -5.83 -11.19
N GLU A 56 9.60 -5.92 -9.87
CA GLU A 56 8.38 -5.61 -9.13
C GLU A 56 8.65 -4.60 -8.01
N ILE A 57 7.63 -3.80 -7.71
CA ILE A 57 7.58 -2.93 -6.54
C ILE A 57 6.30 -3.22 -5.76
N ILE A 58 6.36 -3.02 -4.45
CA ILE A 58 5.18 -3.03 -3.60
C ILE A 58 4.79 -1.58 -3.30
N LEU A 59 3.56 -1.22 -3.65
CA LEU A 59 2.97 0.06 -3.27
C LEU A 59 2.11 -0.16 -2.03
N VAL A 60 2.43 0.51 -0.93
CA VAL A 60 1.69 0.39 0.33
C VAL A 60 1.00 1.70 0.67
N GLY A 61 -0.28 1.63 1.01
CA GLY A 61 -1.07 2.80 1.36
C GLY A 61 -2.05 2.53 2.51
N SER A 62 -2.79 3.57 2.84
CA SER A 62 -3.81 3.55 3.90
C SER A 62 -5.13 4.11 3.40
N THR A 63 -6.21 3.82 4.12
CA THR A 63 -7.55 4.28 3.80
C THR A 63 -8.27 4.73 5.07
N ARG A 64 -9.25 5.62 4.91
CA ARG A 64 -10.29 5.89 5.90
C ARG A 64 -11.64 5.43 5.34
N GLY A 65 -12.52 4.97 6.21
CA GLY A 65 -13.89 4.58 5.90
C GLY A 65 -14.01 3.17 5.33
N ASP A 66 -15.21 2.85 4.85
CA ASP A 66 -15.58 1.53 4.33
C ASP A 66 -15.07 1.31 2.89
N ILE A 67 -13.74 1.20 2.77
CA ILE A 67 -13.04 0.82 1.54
C ILE A 67 -12.56 -0.61 1.71
N THR A 68 -12.94 -1.50 0.80
CA THR A 68 -12.59 -2.93 0.83
C THR A 68 -11.50 -3.30 -0.17
N SER A 69 -11.35 -2.52 -1.24
CA SER A 69 -10.29 -2.71 -2.23
C SER A 69 -9.78 -1.39 -2.79
N VAL A 70 -8.50 -1.37 -3.17
CA VAL A 70 -7.86 -0.22 -3.82
C VAL A 70 -7.18 -0.68 -5.10
N SER A 71 -7.51 -0.03 -6.22
CA SER A 71 -6.79 -0.16 -7.48
C SER A 71 -5.80 0.97 -7.63
N VAL A 72 -4.57 0.66 -8.00
CA VAL A 72 -3.51 1.65 -8.26
C VAL A 72 -3.05 1.48 -9.70
N THR A 73 -2.96 2.59 -10.42
CA THR A 73 -2.45 2.65 -11.78
C THR A 73 -1.07 3.29 -11.79
N MET A 74 -0.10 2.60 -12.38
CA MET A 74 1.26 3.08 -12.61
C MET A 74 1.73 2.57 -13.97
N PHE A 75 2.41 3.42 -14.75
CA PHE A 75 2.92 3.05 -16.08
C PHE A 75 1.87 2.43 -17.04
N GLY A 76 0.60 2.84 -16.92
CA GLY A 76 -0.50 2.31 -17.71
C GLY A 76 -0.99 0.92 -17.28
N GLN A 77 -0.43 0.35 -16.20
CA GLN A 77 -0.88 -0.91 -15.62
C GLN A 77 -1.64 -0.65 -14.32
N THR A 78 -2.67 -1.44 -14.08
CA THR A 78 -3.49 -1.35 -12.87
C THR A 78 -3.39 -2.64 -12.07
N ALA A 79 -3.07 -2.54 -10.79
CA ALA A 79 -3.16 -3.64 -9.84
C ALA A 79 -4.19 -3.30 -8.77
N THR A 80 -4.87 -4.32 -8.23
CA THR A 80 -5.86 -4.15 -7.17
C THR A 80 -5.47 -4.98 -5.96
N GLY A 81 -5.56 -4.37 -4.79
CA GLY A 81 -5.27 -5.00 -3.50
C GLY A 81 -6.44 -4.88 -2.56
N SER A 82 -6.58 -5.87 -1.69
CA SER A 82 -7.56 -5.84 -0.61
C SER A 82 -7.13 -4.85 0.47
N VAL A 83 -8.11 -4.16 1.05
CA VAL A 83 -7.90 -3.35 2.25
C VAL A 83 -8.06 -4.23 3.48
N HIS A 84 -7.06 -4.20 4.33
CA HIS A 84 -7.06 -4.86 5.62
C HIS A 84 -7.38 -3.83 6.71
N PRO A 85 -8.41 -4.07 7.54
CA PRO A 85 -8.77 -3.15 8.62
C PRO A 85 -7.66 -3.09 9.66
N LEU A 86 -7.37 -1.88 10.13
CA LEU A 86 -6.41 -1.64 11.21
C LEU A 86 -7.14 -1.35 12.52
N PRO A 87 -6.54 -1.71 13.67
CA PRO A 87 -7.07 -1.31 14.96
C PRO A 87 -7.19 0.22 15.04
N ALA A 88 -8.40 0.71 15.28
CA ALA A 88 -8.68 2.13 15.40
C ALA A 88 -9.59 2.40 16.60
N THR A 89 -9.40 3.54 17.25
CA THR A 89 -10.20 3.92 18.43
C THR A 89 -11.42 4.74 18.02
N ARG A 90 -12.47 4.74 18.85
CA ARG A 90 -13.62 5.67 18.78
C ARG A 90 -14.38 5.65 17.44
N GLY A 91 -14.72 4.46 16.94
CA GLY A 91 -15.57 4.32 15.74
C GLY A 91 -14.90 4.73 14.43
N ARG A 92 -13.58 4.98 14.44
CA ARG A 92 -12.79 5.22 13.24
C ARG A 92 -12.67 3.92 12.44
N GLN A 93 -12.81 4.02 11.12
CA GLN A 93 -12.51 2.94 10.19
C GLN A 93 -11.26 3.34 9.43
N VAL A 94 -10.16 2.64 9.71
CA VAL A 94 -8.87 2.85 9.04
C VAL A 94 -8.44 1.50 8.47
N GLY A 95 -7.91 1.52 7.26
CA GLY A 95 -7.37 0.34 6.61
C GLY A 95 -5.97 0.56 6.05
N ALA A 96 -5.29 -0.54 5.74
CA ALA A 96 -4.06 -0.56 4.96
C ALA A 96 -4.23 -1.48 3.76
N TYR A 97 -3.57 -1.15 2.66
CA TYR A 97 -3.55 -1.98 1.46
C TYR A 97 -2.13 -2.04 0.91
N ALA A 98 -1.86 -3.09 0.14
CA ALA A 98 -0.66 -3.22 -0.65
C ALA A 98 -1.02 -3.76 -2.03
N VAL A 99 -0.34 -3.26 -3.07
CA VAL A 99 -0.44 -3.78 -4.43
C VAL A 99 0.94 -4.02 -5.01
N TRP A 100 1.04 -5.08 -5.81
CA TRP A 100 2.24 -5.41 -6.57
C TRP A 100 2.07 -4.90 -7.99
N LEU A 101 3.04 -4.11 -8.44
CA LEU A 101 3.12 -3.63 -9.81
C LEU A 101 4.53 -3.84 -10.32
N PRO A 102 4.71 -4.10 -11.63
CA PRO A 102 6.05 -4.20 -12.16
C PRO A 102 6.76 -2.85 -12.06
N ARG A 103 8.01 -2.93 -11.67
CA ARG A 103 9.05 -1.93 -11.84
C ARG A 103 9.30 -1.81 -13.35
N SER A 104 8.51 -0.97 -14.01
CA SER A 104 8.47 -0.96 -15.47
C SER A 104 9.83 -0.66 -16.10
N GLY A 105 10.17 -1.25 -17.24
CA GLY A 105 11.05 -0.73 -18.31
C GLY A 105 12.50 -0.28 -18.00
N PRO A 106 13.40 -0.29 -18.99
CA PRO A 106 14.84 -0.01 -18.80
C PRO A 106 15.18 1.38 -18.23
N ASP A 107 14.26 2.35 -18.29
CA ASP A 107 14.48 3.74 -17.83
C ASP A 107 13.60 4.17 -16.64
N ARG A 108 12.82 3.26 -16.03
CA ARG A 108 11.87 3.63 -14.98
C ARG A 108 12.13 2.79 -13.73
N ASP A 109 12.40 3.46 -12.61
CA ASP A 109 12.70 2.76 -11.36
C ASP A 109 11.46 2.43 -10.53
N GLY A 110 10.27 2.96 -10.90
CA GLY A 110 9.01 2.76 -10.18
C GLY A 110 8.95 3.41 -8.80
N MET A 111 9.96 4.20 -8.42
CA MET A 111 10.10 4.74 -7.07
C MET A 111 9.54 6.16 -6.93
N LYS A 112 9.11 6.80 -8.03
CA LYS A 112 8.59 8.17 -8.01
C LYS A 112 7.07 8.15 -7.86
N LEU A 113 6.56 8.89 -6.88
CA LEU A 113 5.10 9.06 -6.70
C LEU A 113 4.40 9.73 -7.89
N SER A 114 5.14 10.40 -8.77
CA SER A 114 4.61 10.94 -10.03
C SER A 114 4.19 9.86 -11.02
N ASP A 115 4.76 8.66 -10.90
CA ASP A 115 4.50 7.55 -11.82
C ASP A 115 3.13 6.90 -11.57
N ILE A 116 2.60 7.08 -10.36
CA ILE A 116 1.25 6.66 -9.97
C ILE A 116 0.25 7.68 -10.55
N THR A 117 -0.54 7.24 -11.53
CA THR A 117 -1.46 8.11 -12.27
C THR A 117 -2.90 8.05 -11.78
N ALA A 118 -3.28 7.00 -11.05
CA ALA A 118 -4.60 6.91 -10.44
C ALA A 118 -4.58 5.98 -9.21
N VAL A 119 -5.36 6.34 -8.20
CA VAL A 119 -5.68 5.49 -7.04
C VAL A 119 -7.18 5.51 -6.82
N ILE A 120 -7.83 4.33 -6.84
CA ILE A 120 -9.29 4.21 -6.80
C ILE A 120 -9.67 3.25 -5.66
N GLY A 121 -10.42 3.75 -4.68
CA GLY A 121 -10.96 2.97 -3.57
C GLY A 121 -12.42 2.57 -3.82
N ARG A 122 -12.73 1.29 -3.57
CA ARG A 122 -14.08 0.74 -3.72
C ARG A 122 -14.64 0.14 -2.43
N ASN A 123 -15.95 0.21 -2.26
CA ASN A 123 -16.68 -0.43 -1.16
C ASN A 123 -16.96 -1.92 -1.47
N ALA A 124 -17.66 -2.60 -0.55
CA ALA A 124 -18.03 -4.01 -0.70
C ALA A 124 -18.98 -4.30 -1.89
N ALA A 125 -19.75 -3.30 -2.34
CA ALA A 125 -20.62 -3.40 -3.51
C ALA A 125 -19.85 -3.21 -4.84
N GLY A 126 -18.59 -2.78 -4.79
CA GLY A 126 -17.77 -2.47 -5.97
C GLY A 126 -17.90 -1.03 -6.47
N ASP A 127 -18.65 -0.18 -5.76
CA ASP A 127 -18.80 1.24 -6.10
C ASP A 127 -17.51 2.00 -5.79
N ILE A 128 -17.19 2.98 -6.63
CA ILE A 128 -16.08 3.91 -6.38
C ILE A 128 -16.51 4.89 -5.28
N VAL A 129 -15.80 4.87 -4.16
CA VAL A 129 -16.10 5.73 -3.00
C VAL A 129 -14.96 6.69 -2.64
N ALA A 130 -13.77 6.50 -3.22
CA ALA A 130 -12.65 7.41 -3.09
C ALA A 130 -11.77 7.38 -4.35
N HIS A 131 -11.15 8.51 -4.70
CA HIS A 131 -10.22 8.61 -5.82
C HIS A 131 -9.08 9.60 -5.53
N LEU A 132 -7.92 9.39 -6.17
CA LEU A 132 -6.76 10.29 -6.12
C LEU A 132 -5.94 10.21 -7.41
#